data_AF-A0AAW1KYR4-F1
#
_entry.id   AF-A0AAW1KYR4-F1
#
_cell.length_a   1.000
_cell.length_b   1.000
_cell.length_c   1.000
_cell.angle_alpha   90.00
_cell.angle_beta   90.00
_cell.angle_gamma   90.00
#
_symmetry.space_group_name_H-M   'P 1'
#
loop_
_entity.id
_entity.type
_entity.pdbx_description
1 polymer ?
#
loop_
_entity_poly.entity_id
_entity_poly.type
_entity_poly.pdbx_seq_one_letter_code
_entity_poly.pdbx_strand_id
1 'polypeptide(L)'
;MDDDERRDWRKKIWEVIDESPDVQEEVDPEEKRKRMQKLLSDYPLVVDEEDPDWPEDADGHGFSLDQFFDKITIKNVKKDNDDDENYESDKEIVWKDDNYIRPIKDITSAEWDETVFKDISPLIVLVHNRYKRPKENERCRDELEKAVNIIWNCNLPSPRCVAIDAVADYDLVSSLKVSVFPELIFTKSGKILYREKAIRSADHLSKIMAFFYYGAAKPSFFDITGNSEETIPSAPAMTEPLQQ
;
A
#
# COMPACT_ATOMS: atom_id res chain seq x y z
N MET A 1 23.91 5.19 25.80
CA MET A 1 25.09 6.08 25.75
C MET A 1 25.09 6.86 27.04
N ASP A 2 26.15 6.70 27.82
CA ASP A 2 26.27 7.30 29.15
C ASP A 2 26.74 8.76 29.02
N ASP A 3 26.28 9.65 29.91
CA ASP A 3 26.60 11.09 29.84
C ASP A 3 28.09 11.38 29.98
N ASP A 4 28.84 10.47 30.59
CA ASP A 4 30.29 10.61 30.78
C ASP A 4 31.07 10.29 29.50
N GLU A 5 30.58 9.35 28.67
CA GLU A 5 31.13 9.11 27.33
C GLU A 5 30.99 10.37 26.46
N ARG A 6 29.88 11.09 26.58
CA ARG A 6 29.63 12.35 25.87
C ARG A 6 30.60 13.46 26.28
N ARG A 7 31.01 13.53 27.55
CA ARG A 7 31.97 14.52 28.04
C ARG A 7 33.37 14.24 27.53
N ASP A 8 33.77 12.98 27.50
CA ASP A 8 35.08 12.57 26.98
C ASP A 8 35.20 12.80 25.47
N TRP A 9 34.11 12.56 24.72
CA TRP A 9 34.05 12.91 23.30
C TRP A 9 34.20 14.42 23.07
N ARG A 10 33.55 15.25 23.90
CA ARG A 10 33.69 16.71 23.81
C ARG A 10 35.12 17.16 24.11
N LYS A 11 35.78 16.59 25.12
CA LYS A 11 37.18 16.89 25.41
C LYS A 11 38.10 16.49 24.26
N LYS A 12 37.88 15.30 23.67
CA LYS A 12 38.67 14.81 22.55
C LYS A 12 38.52 15.65 21.29
N ILE A 13 37.32 16.20 21.04
CA ILE A 13 37.09 17.14 19.93
C ILE A 13 37.89 18.44 20.15
N TRP A 14 37.88 19.00 21.37
CA TRP A 14 38.65 20.21 21.68
C TRP A 14 40.17 19.98 21.58
N GLU A 15 40.65 18.82 21.98
CA GLU A 15 42.05 18.42 21.88
C GLU A 15 42.52 18.33 20.41
N VAL A 16 41.68 17.75 19.53
CA VAL A 16 41.95 17.68 18.08
C VAL A 16 41.93 19.06 17.42
N ILE A 17 41.09 19.98 17.90
CA ILE A 17 41.03 21.36 17.40
C ILE A 17 42.30 22.14 17.81
N ASP A 18 42.82 21.92 19.01
CA ASP A 18 44.04 22.59 19.50
C ASP A 18 45.32 22.01 18.87
N GLU A 19 45.32 20.70 18.55
CA GLU A 19 46.44 19.99 17.91
C GLU A 19 46.57 20.30 16.40
N SER A 20 45.55 20.89 15.76
CA SER A 20 45.56 21.26 14.33
C SER A 20 45.51 22.79 14.11
N PRO A 21 46.63 23.52 14.30
CA PRO A 21 46.71 24.97 14.04
C PRO A 21 46.78 25.34 12.54
N ASP A 22 46.68 24.39 11.61
CA ASP A 22 46.83 24.59 10.15
C ASP A 22 45.52 24.80 9.38
N VAL A 23 44.47 25.30 10.03
CA VAL A 23 43.39 25.98 9.30
C VAL A 23 43.71 27.47 9.30
N GLN A 24 44.44 27.91 8.27
CA GLN A 24 44.65 29.33 7.97
C GLN A 24 43.29 29.98 7.69
N GLU A 25 42.61 30.42 8.74
CA GLU A 25 41.44 31.28 8.64
C GLU A 25 41.86 32.75 8.85
N GLU A 26 42.58 33.29 7.87
CA GLU A 26 42.59 34.73 7.62
C GLU A 26 42.26 34.97 6.16
N VAL A 27 40.97 34.92 5.83
CA VAL A 27 40.47 35.66 4.67
C VAL A 27 39.80 36.91 5.25
N ASP A 28 40.43 38.05 5.01
CA ASP A 28 39.98 39.39 5.41
C ASP A 28 38.45 39.51 5.22
N PRO A 29 37.68 39.94 6.25
CA PRO A 29 36.23 40.10 6.12
C PRO A 29 35.80 40.92 4.90
N GLU A 30 36.64 41.83 4.42
CA GLU A 30 36.37 42.59 3.20
C GLU A 30 36.45 41.75 1.91
N GLU A 31 37.36 40.78 1.83
CA GLU A 31 37.43 39.85 0.70
C GLU A 31 36.25 38.88 0.68
N LYS A 32 35.83 38.38 1.85
CA LYS A 32 34.63 37.55 1.97
C LYS A 32 33.40 38.33 1.48
N ARG A 33 33.26 39.61 1.86
CA ARG A 33 32.16 40.47 1.40
C ARG A 33 32.21 40.75 -0.10
N LYS A 34 33.39 41.00 -0.68
CA LYS A 34 33.54 41.17 -2.14
C LYS A 34 33.20 39.90 -2.92
N ARG A 35 33.62 38.72 -2.44
CA ARG A 35 33.26 37.43 -3.05
C ARG A 35 31.77 37.16 -2.95
N MET A 36 31.16 37.47 -1.80
CA MET A 36 29.72 37.31 -1.59
C MET A 36 28.90 38.26 -2.47
N GLN A 37 29.34 39.52 -2.61
CA GLN A 37 28.71 40.48 -3.51
C GLN A 37 28.86 40.06 -4.97
N LYS A 38 30.03 39.53 -5.37
CA LYS A 38 30.24 38.98 -6.70
C LYS A 38 29.35 37.75 -6.97
N LEU A 39 29.21 36.85 -6.00
CA LEU A 39 28.29 35.70 -6.11
C LEU A 39 26.83 36.13 -6.22
N LEU A 40 26.41 37.18 -5.51
CA LEU A 40 25.06 37.71 -5.59
C LEU A 40 24.77 38.41 -6.93
N SER A 41 25.80 38.97 -7.57
CA SER A 41 25.74 39.54 -8.92
C SER A 41 25.74 38.45 -10.00
N ASP A 42 26.56 37.42 -9.83
CA ASP A 42 26.69 36.31 -10.80
C ASP A 42 25.50 35.34 -10.72
N TYR A 43 24.84 35.23 -9.55
CA TYR A 43 23.66 34.38 -9.31
C TYR A 43 22.55 35.16 -8.61
N PRO A 44 21.75 35.97 -9.33
CA PRO A 44 20.59 36.64 -8.77
C PRO A 44 19.60 35.60 -8.21
N LEU A 45 19.16 35.80 -6.96
CA LEU A 45 18.26 34.89 -6.22
C LEU A 45 16.81 34.89 -6.75
N VAL A 46 16.51 35.76 -7.71
CA VAL A 46 15.19 35.93 -8.33
C VAL A 46 15.40 35.91 -9.83
N VAL A 47 14.69 35.01 -10.51
CA VAL A 47 14.63 34.91 -11.97
C VAL A 47 13.26 35.42 -12.39
N ASP A 48 13.22 36.32 -13.38
CA ASP A 48 11.97 36.87 -13.90
C ASP A 48 11.23 35.81 -14.73
N GLU A 49 9.89 35.79 -14.67
CA GLU A 49 9.06 34.77 -15.34
C GLU A 49 9.13 34.79 -16.88
N GLU A 50 9.75 35.82 -17.48
CA GLU A 50 9.95 35.98 -18.93
C GLU A 50 11.40 35.72 -19.40
N ASP A 51 12.24 35.06 -18.60
CA ASP A 51 13.64 34.80 -18.93
C ASP A 51 13.78 33.82 -20.13
N PRO A 52 14.44 34.21 -21.24
CA PRO A 52 14.59 33.36 -22.44
C PRO A 52 15.42 32.08 -22.26
N ASP A 53 16.23 32.00 -21.20
CA ASP A 53 16.97 30.78 -20.80
C ASP A 53 16.18 29.94 -19.78
N TRP A 54 14.93 30.31 -19.48
CA TRP A 54 14.03 29.48 -18.70
C TRP A 54 13.69 28.21 -19.51
N PRO A 55 14.01 27.01 -19.00
CA PRO A 55 13.72 25.79 -19.74
C PRO A 55 12.21 25.65 -19.94
N GLU A 56 11.77 25.55 -21.20
CA GLU A 56 10.35 25.31 -21.58
C GLU A 56 9.79 24.02 -20.95
N ASP A 57 10.66 23.09 -20.54
CA ASP A 57 10.32 21.82 -19.86
C ASP A 57 10.23 21.95 -18.33
N ALA A 58 10.25 23.15 -17.76
CA ALA A 58 9.94 23.37 -16.35
C ALA A 58 8.42 23.33 -16.07
N ASP A 59 7.71 22.37 -16.67
CA ASP A 59 6.52 21.80 -16.03
C ASP A 59 7.02 21.16 -14.74
N GLY A 60 6.69 21.78 -13.61
CA GLY A 60 7.26 21.46 -12.32
C GLY A 60 7.31 19.96 -12.05
N HIS A 61 8.52 19.39 -12.00
CA HIS A 61 8.80 18.18 -11.21
C HIS A 61 8.70 18.50 -9.71
N GLY A 62 7.55 19.03 -9.30
CA GLY A 62 7.08 18.96 -7.93
C GLY A 62 6.44 17.59 -7.75
N PHE A 63 6.94 16.81 -6.80
CA PHE A 63 6.22 15.65 -6.31
C PHE A 63 4.84 16.14 -5.85
N SER A 64 3.75 15.67 -6.46
CA SER A 64 2.45 15.95 -5.88
C SER A 64 2.40 15.23 -4.53
N LEU A 65 2.24 15.98 -3.43
CA LEU A 65 2.00 15.37 -2.11
C LEU A 65 0.75 14.47 -2.14
N ASP A 66 -0.15 14.72 -3.09
CA ASP A 66 -1.34 13.91 -3.43
C ASP A 66 -1.00 12.53 -4.04
N GLN A 67 0.24 12.28 -4.48
CA GLN A 67 0.71 10.96 -4.92
C GLN A 67 1.18 10.09 -3.73
N PHE A 68 1.56 10.71 -2.62
CA PHE A 68 2.09 10.03 -1.43
C PHE A 68 1.07 9.96 -0.29
N PHE A 69 0.12 10.90 -0.24
CA PHE A 69 -0.95 10.92 0.75
C PHE A 69 -2.30 10.80 0.05
N ASP A 70 -3.06 9.75 0.37
CA ASP A 70 -4.49 9.71 0.08
C ASP A 70 -5.10 11.00 0.65
N LYS A 71 -5.76 11.80 -0.20
CA LYS A 71 -6.42 13.08 0.15
C LYS A 71 -7.01 13.01 1.55
N ILE A 72 -6.32 13.62 2.51
CA ILE A 72 -6.75 13.63 3.90
C ILE A 72 -7.96 14.55 3.94
N THR A 73 -9.17 13.99 3.82
CA THR A 73 -10.41 14.76 4.01
C THR A 73 -10.51 15.13 5.47
N ILE A 74 -9.96 16.29 5.82
CA ILE A 74 -10.15 16.92 7.12
C ILE A 74 -11.63 17.31 7.20
N LYS A 75 -12.45 16.49 7.87
CA LYS A 75 -13.79 16.91 8.26
C LYS A 75 -13.66 17.94 9.37
N ASN A 76 -13.71 19.22 9.01
CA ASN A 76 -13.90 20.29 10.00
C ASN A 76 -15.27 20.09 10.66
N VAL A 77 -15.29 19.51 11.86
CA VAL A 77 -16.47 19.52 12.71
C VAL A 77 -16.63 20.95 13.22
N LYS A 78 -17.60 21.68 12.66
CA LYS A 78 -18.09 22.92 13.29
C LYS A 78 -18.72 22.54 14.62
N LYS A 79 -18.15 23.03 15.70
CA LYS A 79 -18.76 22.99 17.03
C LYS A 79 -19.61 24.24 17.19
N ASP A 80 -20.80 24.21 16.62
CA ASP A 80 -21.86 25.13 17.02
C ASP A 80 -22.82 24.33 17.90
N ASN A 81 -23.02 24.83 19.12
CA ASN A 81 -23.93 24.30 20.12
C ASN A 81 -25.28 23.93 19.49
N ASP A 82 -25.74 22.70 19.69
CA ASP A 82 -27.07 22.40 20.20
C ASP A 82 -27.21 20.90 20.45
N ASP A 83 -28.01 20.60 21.46
CA ASP A 83 -28.26 19.30 22.10
C ASP A 83 -28.44 18.11 21.15
N ASP A 84 -27.63 17.07 21.32
CA ASP A 84 -28.09 15.69 21.16
C ASP A 84 -27.14 14.71 21.89
N GLU A 85 -27.59 14.24 23.06
CA GLU A 85 -26.94 13.26 23.91
C GLU A 85 -26.98 11.84 23.30
N ASN A 86 -26.26 11.57 22.20
CA ASN A 86 -25.94 10.18 21.81
C ASN A 86 -24.81 10.02 20.77
N TYR A 87 -23.70 10.74 20.91
CA TYR A 87 -22.50 10.44 20.13
C TYR A 87 -21.50 9.71 21.03
N GLU A 88 -21.35 8.40 20.82
CA GLU A 88 -20.21 7.61 21.31
C GLU A 88 -18.91 8.17 20.69
N SER A 89 -18.40 9.24 21.26
CA SER A 89 -17.17 9.95 20.89
C SER A 89 -15.90 9.21 21.33
N ASP A 90 -16.01 7.98 21.85
CA ASP A 90 -14.90 7.23 22.43
C ASP A 90 -14.03 6.51 21.40
N LYS A 91 -14.22 6.76 20.10
CA LYS A 91 -13.19 6.45 19.10
C LYS A 91 -12.21 7.61 19.03
N GLU A 92 -11.38 7.71 20.07
CA GLU A 92 -10.11 8.40 20.00
C GLU A 92 -9.43 8.01 18.69
N ILE A 93 -9.17 9.01 17.83
CA ILE A 93 -8.43 8.81 16.58
C ILE A 93 -6.99 8.57 17.02
N VAL A 94 -6.72 7.33 17.42
CA VAL A 94 -5.37 6.85 17.66
C VAL A 94 -4.70 6.85 16.31
N TRP A 95 -3.73 7.75 16.14
CA TRP A 95 -2.77 7.72 15.05
C TRP A 95 -1.98 6.41 15.18
N LYS A 96 -2.54 5.32 14.64
CA LYS A 96 -1.80 4.08 14.43
C LYS A 96 -0.98 4.30 13.18
N ASP A 97 0.29 4.64 13.37
CA ASP A 97 1.30 4.79 12.32
C ASP A 97 1.55 3.52 11.48
N ASP A 98 0.84 2.41 11.68
CA ASP A 98 1.16 1.11 11.09
C ASP A 98 -0.02 0.46 10.37
N ASN A 99 -0.32 0.91 9.15
CA ASN A 99 -1.05 0.09 8.14
C ASN A 99 -0.27 0.06 6.81
N TYR A 100 1.07 0.02 6.90
CA TYR A 100 2.01 0.06 5.76
C TYR A 100 1.86 -1.10 4.77
N ILE A 101 1.06 -2.12 5.09
CA ILE A 101 0.76 -3.24 4.18
C ILE A 101 -0.76 -3.45 4.21
N ARG A 102 -1.47 -2.96 3.19
CA ARG A 102 -2.85 -3.42 2.97
C ARG A 102 -2.77 -4.93 2.71
N PRO A 103 -3.40 -5.79 3.53
CA PRO A 103 -3.32 -7.23 3.32
C PRO A 103 -3.98 -7.64 2.00
N ILE A 104 -4.91 -6.81 1.50
CA ILE A 104 -5.65 -7.01 0.27
C ILE A 104 -5.24 -5.92 -0.74
N LYS A 105 -4.62 -6.35 -1.85
CA LYS A 105 -4.28 -5.46 -2.98
C LYS A 105 -5.39 -5.53 -4.02
N ASP A 106 -5.90 -4.38 -4.46
CA ASP A 106 -6.81 -4.32 -5.60
C ASP A 106 -5.99 -4.45 -6.90
N ILE A 107 -6.39 -5.34 -7.80
CA ILE A 107 -5.66 -5.68 -9.03
C ILE A 107 -6.53 -5.42 -10.26
N THR A 108 -5.88 -5.00 -11.34
CA THR A 108 -6.45 -4.85 -12.68
C THR A 108 -6.09 -6.03 -13.58
N SER A 109 -6.81 -6.21 -14.67
CA SER A 109 -6.54 -7.27 -15.68
C SER A 109 -5.09 -7.29 -16.21
N ALA A 110 -4.41 -6.14 -16.33
CA ALA A 110 -3.02 -6.08 -16.80
C ALA A 110 -2.02 -6.70 -15.81
N GLU A 111 -2.29 -6.59 -14.51
CA GLU A 111 -1.43 -7.12 -13.45
C GLU A 111 -1.78 -8.58 -13.10
N TRP A 112 -2.92 -9.09 -13.59
CA TRP A 112 -3.39 -10.45 -13.29
C TRP A 112 -2.41 -11.54 -13.73
N ASP A 113 -1.97 -11.50 -14.98
CA ASP A 113 -1.10 -12.55 -15.51
C ASP A 113 0.25 -12.56 -14.77
N GLU A 114 0.75 -11.38 -14.39
CA GLU A 114 1.98 -11.26 -13.61
C GLU A 114 1.81 -11.88 -12.22
N THR A 115 0.74 -11.52 -11.52
CA THR A 115 0.51 -11.97 -10.14
C THR A 115 0.15 -13.44 -10.02
N VAL A 116 -0.44 -14.05 -11.05
CA VAL A 116 -0.84 -15.46 -11.03
C VAL A 116 0.21 -16.40 -11.61
N PHE A 117 0.87 -16.01 -12.72
CA PHE A 117 1.78 -16.90 -13.43
C PHE A 117 3.26 -16.70 -13.08
N LYS A 118 3.68 -15.47 -12.70
CA LYS A 118 5.07 -15.25 -12.28
C LYS A 118 5.28 -15.68 -10.83
N ASP A 119 4.27 -15.52 -9.98
CA ASP A 119 4.34 -15.85 -8.57
C ASP A 119 3.71 -17.21 -8.25
N ILE A 120 4.53 -18.16 -7.78
CA ILE A 120 4.09 -19.50 -7.38
C ILE A 120 3.49 -19.49 -5.95
N SER A 121 3.51 -18.33 -5.29
CA SER A 121 3.03 -18.12 -3.92
C SER A 121 1.51 -18.38 -3.79
N PRO A 122 1.05 -18.79 -2.58
CA PRO A 122 -0.38 -18.97 -2.33
C PRO A 122 -1.12 -17.63 -2.43
N LEU A 123 -2.17 -17.59 -3.25
CA LEU A 123 -2.91 -16.37 -3.57
C LEU A 123 -4.41 -16.60 -3.40
N ILE A 124 -5.08 -15.66 -2.74
CA ILE A 124 -6.53 -15.65 -2.55
C ILE A 124 -7.09 -14.49 -3.34
N VAL A 125 -8.06 -14.78 -4.20
CA VAL A 125 -8.75 -13.79 -5.04
C VAL A 125 -10.14 -13.54 -4.45
N LEU A 126 -10.42 -12.31 -4.07
CA LEU A 126 -11.73 -11.82 -3.71
C LEU A 126 -12.35 -11.12 -4.91
N VAL A 127 -13.34 -11.76 -5.53
CA VAL A 127 -14.10 -11.15 -6.62
C VAL A 127 -15.33 -10.46 -6.02
N HIS A 128 -15.33 -9.14 -6.03
CA HIS A 128 -16.44 -8.32 -5.52
C HIS A 128 -17.12 -7.55 -6.65
N ASN A 129 -18.33 -7.06 -6.42
CA ASN A 129 -19.07 -6.29 -7.41
C ASN A 129 -19.73 -5.07 -6.74
N ARG A 130 -19.37 -3.85 -7.15
CA ARG A 130 -19.86 -2.62 -6.49
C ARG A 130 -21.38 -2.51 -6.40
N TYR A 131 -22.11 -3.02 -7.40
CA TYR A 131 -23.56 -2.88 -7.48
C TYR A 131 -24.33 -4.08 -6.92
N LYS A 132 -23.70 -5.25 -6.82
CA LYS A 132 -24.34 -6.45 -6.28
C LYS A 132 -23.90 -6.68 -4.84
N ARG A 133 -24.88 -6.63 -3.92
CA ARG A 133 -24.72 -6.96 -2.48
C ARG A 133 -23.57 -6.19 -1.81
N PRO A 134 -23.59 -4.85 -1.83
CA PRO A 134 -22.49 -4.03 -1.31
C PRO A 134 -22.17 -4.32 0.17
N LYS A 135 -23.21 -4.49 1.00
CA LYS A 135 -23.06 -4.82 2.43
C LYS A 135 -22.39 -6.18 2.66
N GLU A 136 -22.60 -7.14 1.77
CA GLU A 136 -21.97 -8.46 1.85
C GLU A 136 -20.50 -8.39 1.40
N ASN A 137 -20.20 -7.56 0.40
CA ASN A 137 -18.83 -7.37 -0.09
C ASN A 137 -17.93 -6.75 0.98
N GLU A 138 -18.39 -5.69 1.66
CA GLU A 138 -17.66 -5.07 2.76
C GLU A 138 -17.42 -6.06 3.89
N ARG A 139 -18.46 -6.76 4.32
CA ARG A 139 -18.33 -7.81 5.35
C ARG A 139 -17.34 -8.90 4.96
N CYS A 140 -17.37 -9.36 3.71
CA CYS A 140 -16.44 -10.38 3.24
C CYS A 140 -14.99 -9.87 3.21
N ARG A 141 -14.77 -8.59 2.87
CA ARG A 141 -13.45 -7.95 2.88
C ARG A 141 -12.93 -7.82 4.30
N ASP A 142 -13.75 -7.35 5.24
CA ASP A 142 -13.40 -7.21 6.66
C ASP A 142 -13.05 -8.57 7.30
N GLU A 143 -13.84 -9.62 7.01
CA GLU A 143 -13.57 -10.96 7.53
C GLU A 143 -12.31 -11.58 6.93
N LEU A 144 -12.00 -11.30 5.66
CA LEU A 144 -10.75 -11.73 5.03
C LEU A 144 -9.53 -11.04 5.67
N GLU A 145 -9.61 -9.73 5.91
CA GLU A 145 -8.55 -8.97 6.59
C GLU A 145 -8.31 -9.48 8.02
N LYS A 146 -9.38 -9.71 8.78
CA LYS A 146 -9.27 -10.33 10.11
C LYS A 146 -8.64 -11.72 10.03
N ALA A 147 -8.97 -12.52 9.01
CA ALA A 147 -8.40 -13.85 8.85
C ALA A 147 -6.90 -13.80 8.55
N VAL A 148 -6.44 -12.84 7.74
CA VAL A 148 -5.01 -12.59 7.51
C VAL A 148 -4.32 -12.18 8.81
N ASN A 149 -4.92 -11.29 9.60
CA ASN A 149 -4.40 -10.89 10.90
C ASN A 149 -4.29 -12.07 11.88
N ILE A 150 -5.25 -13.01 11.87
CA ILE A 150 -5.16 -14.24 12.66
C ILE A 150 -3.95 -15.09 12.23
N ILE A 151 -3.69 -15.21 10.93
CA ILE A 151 -2.55 -15.97 10.41
C ILE A 151 -1.22 -15.31 10.81
N TRP A 152 -1.15 -13.98 10.79
CA TRP A 152 0.00 -13.23 11.30
C TRP A 152 0.23 -13.47 12.79
N ASN A 153 -0.83 -13.46 13.59
CA ASN A 153 -0.75 -13.80 15.01
C ASN A 153 -0.26 -15.24 15.24
N CYS A 154 -0.51 -16.14 14.30
CA CYS A 154 0.01 -17.51 14.32
C CYS A 154 1.46 -17.66 13.82
N ASN A 155 2.18 -16.55 13.53
CA ASN A 155 3.54 -16.52 12.97
C ASN A 155 3.70 -17.30 11.65
N LEU A 156 2.62 -17.42 10.87
CA LEU A 156 2.63 -18.09 9.57
C LEU A 156 2.80 -17.06 8.45
N PRO A 157 3.53 -17.39 7.36
CA PRO A 157 3.71 -16.47 6.25
C PRO A 157 2.39 -16.33 5.48
N SER A 158 1.67 -15.23 5.69
CA SER A 158 0.33 -15.04 5.12
C SER A 158 0.30 -15.21 3.60
N PRO A 159 -0.75 -15.84 3.05
CA PRO A 159 -0.99 -15.79 1.61
C PRO A 159 -1.21 -14.35 1.15
N ARG A 160 -0.92 -14.09 -0.13
CA ARG A 160 -1.24 -12.80 -0.75
C ARG A 160 -2.73 -12.75 -1.02
N CYS A 161 -3.41 -11.69 -0.59
CA CYS A 161 -4.80 -11.48 -0.90
C CYS A 161 -4.95 -10.39 -1.96
N VAL A 162 -5.77 -10.69 -2.96
CA VAL A 162 -6.05 -9.82 -4.10
C VAL A 162 -7.55 -9.60 -4.17
N ALA A 163 -7.97 -8.38 -4.48
CA ALA A 163 -9.36 -8.06 -4.77
C ALA A 163 -9.50 -7.64 -6.24
N ILE A 164 -10.56 -8.14 -6.86
CA ILE A 164 -10.91 -7.86 -8.25
C ILE A 164 -12.32 -7.29 -8.28
N ASP A 165 -12.45 -6.17 -8.97
CA ASP A 165 -13.74 -5.53 -9.18
C ASP A 165 -14.40 -6.06 -10.45
N ALA A 166 -15.50 -6.75 -10.28
CA ALA A 166 -16.22 -7.35 -11.38
C ALA A 166 -16.89 -6.36 -12.34
N VAL A 167 -17.04 -5.10 -11.93
CA VAL A 167 -17.55 -4.03 -12.79
C VAL A 167 -16.47 -3.50 -13.72
N ALA A 168 -15.23 -3.42 -13.24
CA ALA A 168 -14.10 -2.90 -14.00
C ALA A 168 -13.53 -3.97 -14.95
N ASP A 169 -13.32 -5.19 -14.47
CA ASP A 169 -12.65 -6.27 -15.21
C ASP A 169 -13.62 -7.41 -15.56
N TYR A 170 -14.64 -7.11 -16.38
CA TYR A 170 -15.67 -8.08 -16.76
C TYR A 170 -15.11 -9.33 -17.45
N ASP A 171 -14.13 -9.16 -18.34
CA ASP A 171 -13.58 -10.27 -19.14
C ASP A 171 -12.85 -11.30 -18.28
N LEU A 172 -12.17 -10.82 -17.23
CA LEU A 172 -11.47 -11.68 -16.28
C LEU A 172 -12.45 -12.44 -15.38
N VAL A 173 -13.53 -11.78 -14.93
CA VAL A 173 -14.61 -12.42 -14.16
C VAL A 173 -15.32 -13.49 -15.00
N SER A 174 -15.56 -13.18 -16.28
CA SER A 174 -16.15 -14.11 -17.26
C SER A 174 -15.24 -15.33 -17.46
N SER A 175 -13.94 -15.11 -17.60
CA SER A 175 -12.93 -16.17 -17.72
C SER A 175 -12.89 -17.04 -16.47
N LEU A 176 -12.95 -16.44 -15.29
CA LEU A 176 -13.03 -17.14 -14.00
C LEU A 176 -14.38 -17.86 -13.79
N LYS A 177 -15.39 -17.64 -14.63
CA LYS A 177 -16.75 -18.23 -14.55
C LYS A 177 -17.40 -17.97 -13.18
N VAL A 178 -17.19 -16.78 -12.62
CA VAL A 178 -17.79 -16.38 -11.34
C VAL A 178 -19.29 -16.14 -11.52
N SER A 179 -20.09 -16.70 -10.60
CA SER A 179 -21.56 -16.68 -10.69
C SER A 179 -22.21 -15.94 -9.53
N VAL A 180 -21.56 -15.92 -8.37
CA VAL A 180 -22.04 -15.31 -7.13
C VAL A 180 -21.06 -14.22 -6.71
N PHE A 181 -21.55 -13.17 -6.04
CA PHE A 181 -20.71 -12.11 -5.50
C PHE A 181 -21.11 -11.83 -4.05
N PRO A 182 -20.15 -11.66 -3.11
CA PRO A 182 -18.71 -11.86 -3.31
C PRO A 182 -18.34 -13.36 -3.41
N GLU A 183 -17.34 -13.70 -4.22
CA GLU A 183 -16.81 -15.07 -4.34
C GLU A 183 -15.30 -15.06 -4.04
N LEU A 184 -14.85 -15.96 -3.18
CA LEU A 184 -13.44 -16.12 -2.81
C LEU A 184 -12.86 -17.33 -3.53
N ILE A 185 -11.75 -17.14 -4.22
CA ILE A 185 -11.07 -18.18 -4.99
C ILE A 185 -9.68 -18.40 -4.41
N PHE A 186 -9.43 -19.61 -3.96
CA PHE A 186 -8.15 -20.04 -3.42
C PHE A 186 -7.33 -20.63 -4.55
N THR A 187 -6.16 -20.04 -4.77
CA THR A 187 -5.25 -20.42 -5.83
C THR A 187 -3.88 -20.79 -5.28
N LYS A 188 -3.20 -21.71 -5.95
CA LYS A 188 -1.83 -22.11 -5.66
C LYS A 188 -1.16 -22.52 -6.96
N SER A 189 0.00 -21.92 -7.26
CA SER A 189 0.83 -22.31 -8.41
C SER A 189 0.06 -22.33 -9.74
N GLY A 190 -0.72 -21.29 -10.04
CA GLY A 190 -1.47 -21.19 -11.29
C GLY A 190 -2.73 -22.08 -11.38
N LYS A 191 -3.13 -22.75 -10.29
CA LYS A 191 -4.32 -23.61 -10.22
C LYS A 191 -5.32 -23.12 -9.18
N ILE A 192 -6.60 -23.23 -9.50
CA ILE A 192 -7.72 -22.99 -8.58
C ILE A 192 -7.93 -24.27 -7.77
N LEU A 193 -7.75 -24.16 -6.46
CA LEU A 193 -7.95 -25.27 -5.51
C LEU A 193 -9.39 -25.30 -5.00
N TYR A 194 -9.94 -24.13 -4.67
CA TYR A 194 -11.23 -24.04 -4.01
C TYR A 194 -11.92 -22.70 -4.29
N ARG A 195 -13.24 -22.74 -4.40
CA ARG A 195 -14.11 -21.57 -4.56
C ARG A 195 -15.11 -21.55 -3.40
N GLU A 196 -15.12 -20.47 -2.64
CA GLU A 196 -16.09 -20.21 -1.59
C GLU A 196 -17.10 -19.17 -2.06
N LYS A 197 -18.38 -19.58 -2.11
CA LYS A 197 -19.49 -18.72 -2.54
C LYS A 197 -20.28 -18.14 -1.37
N ALA A 198 -19.98 -18.54 -0.14
CA ALA A 198 -20.69 -18.08 1.05
C ALA A 198 -19.77 -17.20 1.91
N ILE A 199 -20.38 -16.22 2.57
CA ILE A 199 -19.67 -15.38 3.54
C ILE A 199 -19.39 -16.23 4.77
N ARG A 200 -18.11 -16.36 5.13
CA ARG A 200 -17.65 -17.10 6.31
C ARG A 200 -16.95 -16.16 7.27
N SER A 201 -16.94 -16.53 8.55
CA SER A 201 -16.19 -15.81 9.57
C SER A 201 -14.68 -15.98 9.36
N ALA A 202 -13.92 -15.04 9.92
CA ALA A 202 -12.46 -15.04 9.88
C ALA A 202 -11.84 -16.37 10.37
N ASP A 203 -12.39 -16.98 11.42
CA ASP A 203 -11.93 -18.27 11.97
C ASP A 203 -12.13 -19.43 11.01
N HIS A 204 -13.19 -19.39 10.21
CA HIS A 204 -13.45 -20.41 9.21
C HIS A 204 -12.54 -20.22 8.00
N LEU A 205 -12.36 -18.97 7.56
CA LEU A 205 -11.46 -18.63 6.47
C LEU A 205 -10.01 -18.98 6.80
N SER A 206 -9.53 -18.67 8.01
CA SER A 206 -8.16 -18.99 8.44
C SER A 206 -7.90 -20.49 8.46
N LYS A 207 -8.87 -21.31 8.90
CA LYS A 207 -8.77 -22.78 8.86
C LYS A 207 -8.74 -23.31 7.42
N ILE A 208 -9.53 -22.75 6.51
CA ILE A 208 -9.51 -23.11 5.09
C ILE A 208 -8.15 -22.76 4.47
N MET A 209 -7.65 -21.55 4.72
CA MET A 209 -6.32 -21.12 4.29
C MET A 209 -5.23 -22.05 4.81
N ALA A 210 -5.29 -22.40 6.09
CA ALA A 210 -4.30 -23.27 6.70
C ALA A 210 -4.33 -24.69 6.14
N PHE A 211 -5.51 -25.21 5.80
CA PHE A 211 -5.65 -26.50 5.13
C PHE A 211 -4.96 -26.52 3.76
N PHE A 212 -5.23 -25.54 2.89
CA PHE A 212 -4.69 -25.52 1.53
C PHE A 212 -3.23 -25.10 1.42
N TYR A 213 -2.78 -24.18 2.27
CA TYR A 213 -1.45 -23.57 2.15
C TYR A 213 -0.42 -24.15 3.12
N TYR A 214 -0.83 -24.50 4.34
CA TYR A 214 0.09 -24.99 5.38
C TYR A 214 -0.12 -26.47 5.74
N GLY A 215 -1.06 -27.17 5.09
CA GLY A 215 -1.31 -28.59 5.32
C GLY A 215 -1.94 -28.90 6.68
N ALA A 216 -2.72 -27.97 7.25
CA ALA A 216 -3.43 -28.16 8.51
C ALA A 216 -4.54 -29.23 8.39
N ALA A 217 -5.14 -29.61 9.52
CA ALA A 217 -6.26 -30.56 9.53
C ALA A 217 -7.49 -29.99 8.80
N LYS A 218 -8.18 -30.86 8.05
CA LYS A 218 -9.40 -30.50 7.33
C LYS A 218 -10.48 -30.00 8.31
N PRO A 219 -11.10 -28.83 8.09
CA PRO A 219 -12.18 -28.35 8.96
C PRO A 219 -13.40 -29.26 8.87
N SER A 220 -14.09 -29.48 9.99
CA SER A 220 -15.30 -30.35 10.05
C SER A 220 -16.50 -29.81 9.28
N PHE A 221 -16.58 -28.50 9.09
CA PHE A 221 -17.63 -27.82 8.32
C PHE A 221 -17.36 -27.79 6.81
N PHE A 222 -16.23 -28.36 6.38
CA PHE A 222 -15.70 -28.20 5.04
C PHE A 222 -15.85 -29.50 4.26
N ASP A 223 -16.79 -29.56 3.32
CA ASP A 223 -16.91 -30.70 2.40
C ASP A 223 -16.26 -30.36 1.06
N ILE A 224 -15.28 -31.15 0.65
CA ILE A 224 -14.49 -30.99 -0.59
C ILE A 224 -15.32 -31.41 -1.83
N THR A 225 -16.52 -31.94 -1.63
CA THR A 225 -17.25 -32.86 -2.52
C THR A 225 -17.80 -32.26 -3.81
N GLY A 226 -17.31 -31.11 -4.28
CA GLY A 226 -17.77 -30.50 -5.54
C GLY A 226 -16.74 -29.66 -6.30
N ASN A 227 -15.50 -29.52 -5.81
CA ASN A 227 -14.51 -28.65 -6.45
C ASN A 227 -13.44 -29.48 -7.16
N SER A 228 -13.56 -29.58 -8.47
CA SER A 228 -12.48 -30.02 -9.35
C SER A 228 -11.35 -28.99 -9.32
N GLU A 229 -10.10 -29.44 -9.22
CA GLU A 229 -8.95 -28.58 -9.49
C GLU A 229 -9.06 -28.04 -10.92
N GLU A 230 -9.21 -26.72 -11.06
CA GLU A 230 -9.33 -26.04 -12.35
C GLU A 230 -8.05 -25.24 -12.63
N THR A 231 -7.62 -25.20 -13.89
CA THR A 231 -6.52 -24.32 -14.31
C THR A 231 -6.99 -22.87 -14.27
N ILE A 232 -6.17 -21.95 -13.75
CA ILE A 232 -6.51 -20.53 -13.77
C ILE A 232 -6.43 -20.03 -15.22
N PRO A 233 -7.48 -19.36 -15.74
CA PRO A 233 -7.44 -18.76 -17.06
C PRO A 233 -6.47 -17.57 -17.06
N SER A 234 -5.70 -17.45 -18.15
CA SER A 234 -4.95 -16.23 -18.44
C SER A 234 -5.91 -15.11 -18.85
N ALA A 235 -5.58 -13.87 -18.52
CA ALA A 235 -6.38 -12.72 -18.93
C ALA A 235 -6.49 -12.69 -20.46
N PRO A 236 -7.67 -12.40 -21.03
CA PRO A 236 -7.75 -12.20 -22.47
C PRO A 236 -6.93 -10.95 -22.83
N ALA A 237 -5.88 -11.15 -23.61
CA ALA A 237 -5.13 -10.05 -24.19
C ALA A 237 -6.09 -9.18 -25.03
N MET A 238 -6.19 -7.90 -24.69
CA MET A 238 -6.89 -6.89 -25.49
C MET A 238 -6.29 -6.94 -26.90
N THR A 239 -6.99 -7.62 -27.81
CA THR A 239 -6.62 -7.65 -29.22
C THR A 239 -7.11 -6.34 -29.80
N GLU A 240 -6.17 -5.52 -30.30
CA GLU A 240 -6.48 -4.26 -30.98
C GLU A 240 -7.59 -4.47 -32.03
N PRO A 241 -8.56 -3.54 -32.13
CA PRO A 241 -9.55 -3.63 -33.19
C PRO A 241 -8.83 -3.45 -34.54
N LEU A 242 -8.97 -4.47 -35.41
CA LEU A 242 -8.60 -4.41 -36.82
C LEU A 242 -9.20 -3.14 -37.43
N GLN A 243 -8.35 -2.15 -37.73
CA GLN A 243 -8.69 -1.06 -38.62
C GLN A 243 -8.99 -1.65 -40.01
N GLN A 244 -10.23 -1.53 -40.46
CA GLN A 244 -10.62 -1.64 -41.87
C GLN A 244 -10.67 -0.25 -42.49
#